data_AF-A0A7K9PGN0-F1
#
_entry.id   AF-A0A7K9PGN0-F1
#
_cell.length_a   1.000
_cell.length_b   1.000
_cell.length_c   1.000
_cell.angle_alpha   90.00
_cell.angle_beta   90.00
_cell.angle_gamma   90.00
#
_symmetry.space_group_name_H-M   'P 1'
#
loop_
_entity.id
_entity.type
_entity.pdbx_description
1 polymer ?
#
loop_
_entity_poly.entity_id
_entity_poly.type
_entity_poly.pdbx_seq_one_letter_code
_entity_poly.pdbx_strand_id
1 'polypeptide(L)'
;SLTLEWNSLGMWEEGFSFFCQGLRANNFLQHLDLRNNQINHQGAGELAMALTQNTSLQELDLRWNNIGLLGGRALLNCLHSNKTLKRLELAGNNVPGDILKAVEQALDHNQDREAILNEAQNQVNILSKEVLSLKDEKNKQFMDFVDTVDKQKEEKARSEKMSAARVSQLQEALDEQYSIMNSLKSKLQMTEAALALSEQKVLKLGELLNAMKQEQNCLAECHFRELQQQKQEGADREGRLLHDLSAASEKNLLLRNQVDELERKCKVQQDQLFQVKQDLTNTTAELKLQAAEAEERLEMEKRRFKQSLEDMECLRVKEVDRMTQHMEASERSMHNRIQRLEAIRISLEE
;
A
#
# COMPACT_ATOMS: atom_id res chain seq x y z
N SER A 1 90.98 -37.25 -72.35
CA SER A 1 91.94 -36.82 -73.38
C SER A 1 92.61 -38.06 -73.95
N LEU A 2 92.87 -38.10 -75.26
CA LEU A 2 93.55 -39.20 -75.95
C LEU A 2 94.62 -38.60 -76.86
N THR A 3 95.87 -39.03 -76.67
CA THR A 3 97.01 -38.54 -77.44
C THR A 3 97.60 -39.69 -78.24
N LEU A 4 97.62 -39.53 -79.56
CA LEU A 4 98.05 -40.54 -80.52
C LEU A 4 99.03 -39.94 -81.53
N GLU A 5 99.78 -38.91 -81.17
CA GLU A 5 100.77 -38.31 -82.06
C GLU A 5 101.83 -39.34 -82.54
N TRP A 6 102.33 -39.20 -83.76
CA TRP A 6 103.38 -40.04 -84.35
C TRP A 6 103.06 -41.54 -84.48
N ASN A 7 101.79 -41.92 -84.61
CA ASN A 7 101.39 -43.34 -84.75
C ASN A 7 101.13 -43.77 -86.21
N SER A 8 101.31 -42.88 -87.18
CA SER A 8 101.07 -43.15 -88.61
C SER A 8 99.69 -43.78 -88.88
N LEU A 9 98.67 -43.42 -88.10
CA LEU A 9 97.33 -44.00 -88.18
C LEU A 9 96.70 -43.85 -89.56
N GLY A 10 97.02 -42.77 -90.28
CA GLY A 10 96.53 -42.50 -91.63
C GLY A 10 97.05 -43.43 -92.71
N MET A 11 98.08 -44.25 -92.42
CA MET A 11 98.56 -45.29 -93.35
C MET A 11 97.68 -46.55 -93.34
N TRP A 12 96.87 -46.72 -92.30
CA TRP A 12 96.02 -47.89 -92.08
C TRP A 12 94.56 -47.52 -92.36
N GLU A 13 94.16 -47.39 -93.63
CA GLU A 13 92.83 -46.88 -94.01
C GLU A 13 91.67 -47.61 -93.30
N GLU A 14 91.65 -48.95 -93.30
CA GLU A 14 90.61 -49.72 -92.60
C GLU A 14 90.66 -49.51 -91.08
N GLY A 15 91.86 -49.50 -90.49
CA GLY A 15 92.05 -49.29 -89.05
C GLY A 15 91.64 -47.88 -88.59
N PHE A 16 91.91 -46.87 -89.41
CA PHE A 16 91.52 -45.49 -89.15
C PHE A 16 90.00 -45.29 -89.29
N SER A 17 89.37 -45.99 -90.23
CA SER A 17 87.91 -45.99 -90.37
C SER A 17 87.22 -46.58 -89.13
N PHE A 18 87.72 -47.71 -88.59
CA PHE A 18 87.24 -48.26 -87.32
C PHE A 18 87.48 -47.31 -86.14
N PHE A 19 88.62 -46.63 -86.10
CA PHE A 19 88.88 -45.59 -85.10
C PHE A 19 87.86 -44.45 -85.18
N CYS A 20 87.56 -43.95 -86.39
CA CYS A 20 86.56 -42.92 -86.61
C CYS A 20 85.15 -43.40 -86.20
N GLN A 21 84.80 -44.66 -86.46
CA GLN A 21 83.56 -45.25 -85.98
C GLN A 21 83.50 -45.33 -84.44
N GLY A 22 84.61 -45.68 -83.80
CA GLY A 22 84.74 -45.65 -82.34
C GLY A 22 84.60 -44.23 -81.78
N LEU A 23 85.23 -43.25 -82.42
CA LEU A 23 85.12 -41.83 -82.07
C LEU A 23 83.67 -41.34 -82.19
N ARG A 24 82.97 -41.72 -83.25
CA ARG A 24 81.56 -41.37 -83.47
C ARG A 24 80.65 -41.81 -82.31
N ALA A 25 80.87 -42.99 -81.75
CA ALA A 25 80.09 -43.52 -80.62
C ALA A 25 80.57 -43.01 -79.25
N ASN A 26 81.73 -42.36 -79.20
CA ASN A 26 82.33 -41.92 -77.95
C ASN A 26 81.68 -40.61 -77.45
N ASN A 27 81.14 -40.65 -76.24
CA ASN A 27 80.47 -39.51 -75.60
C ASN A 27 81.24 -38.90 -74.43
N PHE A 28 82.51 -39.29 -74.23
CA PHE A 28 83.33 -38.85 -73.09
C PHE A 28 84.63 -38.17 -73.49
N LEU A 29 85.13 -38.44 -74.69
CA LEU A 29 86.42 -37.93 -75.14
C LEU A 29 86.29 -36.47 -75.54
N GLN A 30 86.89 -35.58 -74.74
CA GLN A 30 86.86 -34.13 -74.98
C GLN A 30 88.07 -33.60 -75.76
N HIS A 31 89.22 -34.26 -75.65
CA HIS A 31 90.46 -33.83 -76.30
C HIS A 31 91.07 -35.01 -77.05
N LEU A 32 91.40 -34.79 -78.32
CA LEU A 32 92.03 -35.78 -79.18
C LEU A 32 93.21 -35.15 -79.92
N ASP A 33 94.38 -35.75 -79.76
CA ASP A 33 95.61 -35.34 -80.45
C ASP A 33 96.04 -36.41 -81.46
N LEU A 34 96.02 -36.03 -82.74
CA LEU A 34 96.36 -36.85 -83.90
C LEU A 34 97.49 -36.23 -84.73
N ARG A 35 98.39 -35.47 -84.12
CA ARG A 35 99.53 -34.85 -84.81
C ARG A 35 100.46 -35.88 -85.47
N ASN A 36 101.04 -35.56 -86.62
CA ASN A 36 102.01 -36.43 -87.32
C ASN A 36 101.53 -37.89 -87.51
N ASN A 37 100.27 -38.08 -87.91
CA ASN A 37 99.70 -39.41 -88.17
C ASN A 37 99.58 -39.77 -89.64
N GLN A 38 100.13 -38.96 -90.55
CA GLN A 38 100.04 -39.16 -92.00
C GLN A 38 98.58 -39.27 -92.50
N ILE A 39 97.64 -38.59 -91.83
CA ILE A 39 96.22 -38.60 -92.21
C ILE A 39 96.08 -37.89 -93.56
N ASN A 40 95.56 -38.61 -94.55
CA ASN A 40 95.32 -38.10 -95.90
C ASN A 40 93.91 -37.46 -96.02
N HIS A 41 93.58 -36.95 -97.20
CA HIS A 41 92.27 -36.34 -97.48
C HIS A 41 91.07 -37.30 -97.29
N GLN A 42 91.24 -38.61 -97.50
CA GLN A 42 90.17 -39.60 -97.32
C GLN A 42 89.92 -39.86 -95.83
N GLY A 43 90.98 -40.09 -95.05
CA GLY A 43 90.89 -40.20 -93.59
C GLY A 43 90.30 -38.94 -92.96
N ALA A 44 90.67 -37.74 -93.43
CA ALA A 44 90.05 -36.50 -92.98
C ALA A 44 88.54 -36.45 -93.27
N GLY A 45 88.08 -37.03 -94.38
CA GLY A 45 86.66 -37.18 -94.71
C GLY A 45 85.92 -38.12 -93.75
N GLU A 46 86.52 -39.25 -93.41
CA GLU A 46 85.97 -40.19 -92.41
C GLU A 46 85.90 -39.57 -91.02
N LEU A 47 86.96 -38.86 -90.62
CA LEU A 47 87.01 -38.12 -89.36
C LEU A 47 85.94 -37.03 -89.31
N ALA A 48 85.75 -36.28 -90.41
CA ALA A 48 84.67 -35.31 -90.52
C ALA A 48 83.29 -35.94 -90.32
N MET A 49 83.03 -37.10 -90.94
CA MET A 49 81.77 -37.83 -90.74
C MET A 49 81.58 -38.27 -89.29
N ALA A 50 82.63 -38.77 -88.64
CA ALA A 50 82.58 -39.12 -87.22
C ALA A 50 82.27 -37.90 -86.33
N LEU A 51 82.91 -36.76 -86.61
CA LEU A 51 82.71 -35.52 -85.87
C LEU A 51 81.30 -34.95 -86.02
N THR A 52 80.62 -35.13 -87.16
CA THR A 52 79.23 -34.64 -87.30
C THR A 52 78.26 -35.20 -86.26
N GLN A 53 78.55 -36.38 -85.70
CA GLN A 53 77.69 -37.06 -84.74
C GLN A 53 78.29 -37.15 -83.34
N ASN A 54 79.60 -36.95 -83.22
CA ASN A 54 80.23 -36.86 -81.93
C ASN A 54 79.76 -35.57 -81.22
N THR A 55 79.28 -35.71 -79.99
CA THR A 55 78.75 -34.60 -79.18
C THR A 55 79.60 -34.30 -77.93
N SER A 56 80.77 -34.91 -77.81
CA SER A 56 81.64 -34.81 -76.63
C SER A 56 82.99 -34.17 -76.90
N LEU A 57 83.51 -34.31 -78.12
CA LEU A 57 84.81 -33.78 -78.50
C LEU A 57 84.75 -32.25 -78.60
N GLN A 58 85.68 -31.60 -77.88
CA GLN A 58 85.83 -30.16 -77.82
C GLN A 58 87.10 -29.70 -78.53
N GLU A 59 88.14 -30.53 -78.52
CA GLU A 59 89.46 -30.16 -79.01
C GLU A 59 90.06 -31.28 -79.85
N LEU A 60 90.49 -30.93 -81.05
CA LEU A 60 91.09 -31.84 -82.00
C LEU A 60 92.36 -31.23 -82.57
N ASP A 61 93.48 -31.91 -82.37
CA ASP A 61 94.77 -31.51 -82.94
C ASP A 61 95.13 -32.41 -84.12
N LEU A 62 95.24 -31.82 -85.31
CA LEU A 62 95.58 -32.50 -86.55
C LEU A 62 96.85 -31.95 -87.17
N ARG A 63 97.68 -31.20 -86.42
CA ARG A 63 98.87 -30.56 -86.99
C ARG A 63 99.82 -31.58 -87.64
N TRP A 64 100.50 -31.14 -88.70
CA TRP A 64 101.50 -31.94 -89.42
C TRP A 64 100.95 -33.27 -89.98
N ASN A 65 99.77 -33.22 -90.62
CA ASN A 65 99.23 -34.33 -91.42
C ASN A 65 99.15 -33.92 -92.92
N ASN A 66 98.56 -34.75 -93.78
CA ASN A 66 98.45 -34.49 -95.22
C ASN A 66 96.97 -34.38 -95.68
N ILE A 67 96.19 -33.58 -94.96
CA ILE A 67 94.73 -33.45 -95.16
C ILE A 67 94.38 -32.81 -96.51
N GLY A 68 95.11 -31.78 -96.92
CA GLY A 68 94.90 -31.07 -98.17
C GLY A 68 93.55 -30.33 -98.29
N LEU A 69 93.26 -29.80 -99.48
CA LEU A 69 92.06 -29.02 -99.78
C LEU A 69 90.76 -29.80 -99.53
N LEU A 70 90.67 -31.03 -100.04
CA LEU A 70 89.44 -31.84 -99.96
C LEU A 70 89.11 -32.23 -98.52
N GLY A 71 90.11 -32.66 -97.75
CA GLY A 71 89.94 -32.99 -96.33
C GLY A 71 89.61 -31.76 -95.49
N GLY A 72 90.22 -30.60 -95.77
CA GLY A 72 89.90 -29.34 -95.10
C GLY A 72 88.45 -28.91 -95.33
N ARG A 73 87.93 -29.07 -96.56
CA ARG A 73 86.53 -28.80 -96.88
C ARG A 73 85.57 -29.77 -96.19
N ALA A 74 85.94 -31.04 -96.06
CA ALA A 74 85.14 -32.03 -95.33
C ALA A 74 85.03 -31.65 -93.85
N LEU A 75 86.15 -31.27 -93.21
CA LEU A 75 86.17 -30.82 -91.82
C LEU A 75 85.34 -29.54 -91.62
N LEU A 76 85.46 -28.56 -92.51
CA LEU A 76 84.64 -27.34 -92.48
C LEU A 76 83.13 -27.65 -92.58
N ASN A 77 82.74 -28.52 -93.50
CA ASN A 77 81.32 -28.93 -93.63
C ASN A 77 80.83 -29.63 -92.35
N CYS A 78 81.69 -30.37 -91.65
CA CYS A 78 81.30 -31.03 -90.40
C CYS A 78 81.01 -30.03 -89.27
N LEU A 79 81.75 -28.92 -89.20
CA LEU A 79 81.60 -27.89 -88.17
C LEU A 79 80.27 -27.12 -88.26
N HIS A 80 79.63 -27.13 -89.43
CA HIS A 80 78.28 -26.56 -89.56
C HIS A 80 77.23 -27.36 -88.77
N SER A 81 77.45 -28.67 -88.64
CA SER A 81 76.55 -29.59 -87.91
C SER A 81 77.03 -29.86 -86.48
N ASN A 82 78.34 -29.96 -86.27
CA ASN A 82 78.93 -30.17 -84.96
C ASN A 82 78.93 -28.85 -84.16
N LYS A 83 78.34 -28.88 -82.97
CA LYS A 83 78.21 -27.71 -82.08
C LYS A 83 79.12 -27.78 -80.85
N THR A 84 79.97 -28.81 -80.77
CA THR A 84 80.70 -29.17 -79.54
C THR A 84 82.19 -28.92 -79.68
N LEU A 85 82.73 -28.98 -80.90
CA LEU A 85 84.12 -28.69 -81.20
C LEU A 85 84.38 -27.18 -81.13
N LYS A 86 85.39 -26.82 -80.33
CA LYS A 86 85.78 -25.45 -79.99
C LYS A 86 87.18 -25.11 -80.47
N ARG A 87 88.04 -26.11 -80.62
CA ARG A 87 89.40 -25.95 -81.14
C ARG A 87 89.73 -27.05 -82.14
N LEU A 88 90.21 -26.63 -83.32
CA LEU A 88 90.69 -27.52 -84.37
C LEU A 88 92.00 -26.96 -84.92
N GLU A 89 93.10 -27.68 -84.68
CA GLU A 89 94.42 -27.26 -85.11
C GLU A 89 94.81 -27.96 -86.42
N LEU A 90 94.95 -27.17 -87.50
CA LEU A 90 95.25 -27.68 -88.84
C LEU A 90 96.61 -27.22 -89.40
N ALA A 91 97.48 -26.64 -88.57
CA ALA A 91 98.78 -26.17 -89.03
C ALA A 91 99.62 -27.30 -89.68
N GLY A 92 100.26 -27.02 -90.82
CA GLY A 92 101.10 -27.99 -91.52
C GLY A 92 100.36 -29.05 -92.34
N ASN A 93 99.09 -28.81 -92.72
CA ASN A 93 98.25 -29.76 -93.48
C ASN A 93 98.02 -29.45 -94.96
N ASN A 94 98.70 -28.44 -95.51
CA ASN A 94 98.49 -27.94 -96.88
C ASN A 94 97.02 -27.58 -97.19
N VAL A 95 96.31 -27.03 -96.20
CA VAL A 95 94.93 -26.54 -96.34
C VAL A 95 94.97 -25.07 -96.77
N PRO A 96 94.19 -24.65 -97.78
CA PRO A 96 94.14 -23.25 -98.20
C PRO A 96 93.68 -22.32 -97.08
N GLY A 97 94.26 -21.10 -97.03
CA GLY A 97 93.98 -20.11 -95.99
C GLY A 97 92.51 -19.70 -95.89
N ASP A 98 91.76 -19.70 -97.00
CA ASP A 98 90.33 -19.36 -96.98
C ASP A 98 89.50 -20.39 -96.20
N ILE A 99 89.86 -21.69 -96.30
CA ILE A 99 89.20 -22.75 -95.52
C ILE A 99 89.58 -22.64 -94.06
N LEU A 100 90.85 -22.32 -93.74
CA LEU A 100 91.28 -22.14 -92.35
C LEU A 100 90.51 -21.00 -91.67
N LYS A 101 90.35 -19.86 -92.34
CA LYS A 101 89.53 -18.74 -91.82
C LYS A 101 88.07 -19.13 -91.61
N ALA A 102 87.50 -19.90 -92.53
CA ALA A 102 86.11 -20.38 -92.40
C ALA A 102 85.96 -21.38 -91.24
N VAL A 103 86.97 -22.22 -91.00
CA VAL A 103 87.04 -23.14 -89.85
C VAL A 103 87.11 -22.34 -88.56
N GLU A 104 88.00 -21.35 -88.46
CA GLU A 104 88.11 -20.45 -87.31
C GLU A 104 86.77 -19.77 -87.00
N GLN A 105 86.13 -19.18 -88.01
CA GLN A 105 84.82 -18.54 -87.84
C GLN A 105 83.72 -19.52 -87.36
N ALA A 106 83.73 -20.76 -87.84
CA ALA A 106 82.78 -21.78 -87.40
C ALA A 106 83.02 -22.20 -85.94
N LEU A 107 84.28 -22.26 -85.50
CA LEU A 107 84.65 -22.55 -84.12
C LEU A 107 84.28 -21.40 -83.19
N ASP A 108 84.54 -20.15 -83.58
CA ASP A 108 84.14 -18.96 -82.83
C ASP A 108 82.63 -18.94 -82.59
N HIS A 109 81.84 -19.26 -83.63
CA HIS A 109 80.38 -19.36 -83.51
C HIS A 109 79.93 -20.47 -82.54
N ASN A 110 80.68 -21.58 -82.45
CA ASN A 110 80.41 -22.63 -81.47
C ASN A 110 80.77 -22.19 -80.03
N GLN A 111 81.84 -21.41 -79.85
CA GLN A 111 82.19 -20.83 -78.56
C GLN A 111 81.16 -19.79 -78.09
N ASP A 112 80.72 -18.91 -78.98
CA ASP A 112 79.68 -17.91 -78.70
C ASP A 112 78.35 -18.58 -78.31
N ARG A 113 77.97 -19.65 -79.02
CA ARG A 113 76.79 -20.45 -78.68
C ARG A 113 76.86 -21.01 -77.26
N GLU A 114 78.02 -21.55 -76.86
CA GLU A 114 78.19 -22.06 -75.50
C GLU A 114 78.11 -20.95 -74.45
N ALA A 115 78.72 -19.78 -74.72
CA ALA A 115 78.63 -18.63 -73.83
C ALA A 115 77.17 -18.18 -73.61
N ILE A 116 76.40 -18.06 -74.70
CA ILE A 116 74.97 -17.70 -74.65
C ILE A 116 74.17 -18.77 -73.89
N LEU A 117 74.44 -20.06 -74.11
CA LEU A 117 73.76 -21.13 -73.39
C LEU A 117 74.07 -21.11 -71.89
N ASN A 118 75.32 -20.88 -71.52
CA ASN A 118 75.73 -20.75 -70.11
C ASN A 118 75.09 -19.53 -69.45
N GLU A 119 75.03 -18.40 -70.14
CA GLU A 119 74.33 -17.21 -69.65
C GLU A 119 72.84 -17.46 -69.48
N ALA A 120 72.18 -18.05 -70.48
CA ALA A 120 70.76 -18.40 -70.39
C ALA A 120 70.48 -19.37 -69.23
N GLN A 121 71.33 -20.37 -69.02
CA GLN A 121 71.21 -21.30 -67.90
C GLN A 121 71.38 -20.59 -66.54
N ASN A 122 72.32 -19.65 -66.44
CA ASN A 122 72.51 -18.85 -65.24
C ASN A 122 71.30 -17.94 -64.96
N GLN A 123 70.74 -17.31 -66.00
CA GLN A 123 69.53 -16.50 -65.87
C GLN A 123 68.33 -17.34 -65.41
N VAL A 124 68.13 -18.52 -65.99
CA VAL A 124 67.08 -19.45 -65.55
C VAL A 124 67.26 -19.84 -64.07
N ASN A 125 68.50 -20.11 -63.65
CA ASN A 125 68.79 -20.45 -62.25
C ASN A 125 68.51 -19.28 -61.30
N ILE A 126 68.82 -18.04 -61.69
CA ILE A 126 68.54 -16.84 -60.90
C ILE A 126 67.04 -16.61 -60.80
N LEU A 127 66.33 -16.58 -61.94
CA LEU A 127 64.88 -16.40 -61.98
C LEU A 127 64.16 -17.50 -61.20
N SER A 128 64.62 -18.75 -61.27
CA SER A 128 64.04 -19.84 -60.49
C SER A 128 64.20 -19.62 -58.97
N LYS A 129 65.33 -19.07 -58.52
CA LYS A 129 65.55 -18.74 -57.10
C LYS A 129 64.66 -17.56 -56.67
N GLU A 130 64.56 -16.53 -57.49
CA GLU A 130 63.70 -15.37 -57.22
C GLU A 130 62.23 -15.76 -57.11
N VAL A 131 61.74 -16.60 -58.03
CA VAL A 131 60.36 -17.12 -58.00
C VAL A 131 60.11 -17.92 -56.72
N LEU A 132 61.07 -18.75 -56.28
CA LEU A 132 60.95 -19.47 -55.01
C LEU A 132 60.93 -18.52 -53.82
N SER A 133 61.83 -17.53 -53.75
CA SER A 133 61.84 -16.56 -52.65
C SER A 133 60.57 -15.72 -52.60
N LEU A 134 60.05 -15.29 -53.76
CA LEU A 134 58.80 -14.54 -53.83
C LEU A 134 57.62 -15.41 -53.40
N LYS A 135 57.61 -16.69 -53.79
CA LYS A 135 56.59 -17.64 -53.36
C LYS A 135 56.61 -17.81 -51.83
N ASP A 136 57.79 -17.97 -51.23
CA ASP A 136 57.92 -18.11 -49.77
C ASP A 136 57.51 -16.84 -49.03
N GLU A 137 57.90 -15.67 -49.52
CA GLU A 137 57.49 -14.38 -48.95
C GLU A 137 55.98 -14.18 -49.05
N LYS A 138 55.38 -14.49 -50.20
CA LYS A 138 53.92 -14.39 -50.39
C LYS A 138 53.16 -15.40 -49.53
N ASN A 139 53.67 -16.61 -49.37
CA ASN A 139 53.10 -17.59 -48.46
C ASN A 139 53.15 -17.09 -47.01
N LYS A 140 54.27 -16.49 -46.59
CA LYS A 140 54.37 -15.89 -45.25
C LYS A 140 53.37 -14.75 -45.05
N GLN A 141 53.28 -13.81 -46.00
CA GLN A 141 52.29 -12.73 -45.98
C GLN A 141 50.85 -13.27 -45.92
N PHE A 142 50.57 -14.36 -46.64
CA PHE A 142 49.26 -15.02 -46.60
C PHE A 142 48.96 -15.62 -45.22
N MET A 143 49.92 -16.31 -44.60
CA MET A 143 49.76 -16.86 -43.25
C MET A 143 49.54 -15.76 -42.21
N ASP A 144 50.32 -14.67 -42.26
CA ASP A 144 50.15 -13.52 -41.35
C ASP A 144 48.76 -12.88 -41.51
N PHE A 145 48.24 -12.81 -42.74
CA PHE A 145 46.89 -12.34 -43.01
C PHE A 145 45.82 -13.29 -42.46
N VAL A 146 45.97 -14.60 -42.66
CA VAL A 146 45.06 -15.62 -42.11
C VAL A 146 45.01 -15.53 -40.58
N ASP A 147 46.16 -15.43 -39.92
CA ASP A 147 46.25 -15.28 -38.45
C ASP A 147 45.55 -13.99 -37.97
N THR A 148 45.68 -12.91 -38.73
CA THR A 148 45.00 -11.64 -38.43
C THR A 148 43.49 -11.76 -38.56
N VAL A 149 43.01 -12.43 -39.63
CA VAL A 149 41.59 -12.69 -39.86
C VAL A 149 41.00 -13.56 -38.75
N ASP A 150 41.73 -14.60 -38.31
CA ASP A 150 41.25 -15.49 -37.25
C ASP A 150 41.22 -14.79 -35.88
N LYS A 151 42.21 -13.94 -35.56
CA LYS A 151 42.14 -13.05 -34.37
C LYS A 151 40.93 -12.13 -34.42
N GLN A 152 40.65 -11.49 -35.56
CA GLN A 152 39.48 -10.63 -35.71
C GLN A 152 38.15 -11.39 -35.56
N LYS A 153 38.07 -12.62 -36.08
CA LYS A 153 36.89 -13.48 -35.88
C LYS A 153 36.70 -13.84 -34.40
N GLU A 154 37.78 -14.17 -33.69
CA GLU A 154 37.70 -14.45 -32.25
C GLU A 154 37.26 -13.22 -31.45
N GLU A 155 37.82 -12.04 -31.74
CA GLU A 155 37.43 -10.79 -31.09
C GLU A 155 35.96 -10.45 -31.36
N LYS A 156 35.51 -10.61 -32.61
CA LYS A 156 34.10 -10.44 -32.97
C LYS A 156 33.20 -11.41 -32.21
N ALA A 157 33.55 -12.69 -32.14
CA ALA A 157 32.78 -13.70 -31.41
C ALA A 157 32.73 -13.40 -29.89
N ARG A 158 33.84 -12.92 -29.30
CA ARG A 158 33.87 -12.47 -27.90
C ARG A 158 32.97 -11.25 -27.68
N SER A 159 33.03 -10.26 -28.58
CA SER A 159 32.17 -9.07 -28.53
C SER A 159 30.69 -9.43 -28.66
N GLU A 160 30.34 -10.32 -29.59
CA GLU A 160 28.98 -10.83 -29.77
C GLU A 160 28.49 -11.54 -28.50
N LYS A 161 29.30 -12.43 -27.92
CA LYS A 161 28.96 -13.12 -26.67
C LYS A 161 28.77 -12.16 -25.50
N MET A 162 29.63 -11.14 -25.36
CA MET A 162 29.49 -10.10 -24.34
C MET A 162 28.21 -9.27 -24.55
N SER A 163 27.91 -8.90 -25.80
CA SER A 163 26.70 -8.17 -26.14
C SER A 163 25.43 -8.98 -25.82
N ALA A 164 25.42 -10.28 -26.16
CA ALA A 164 24.32 -11.19 -25.86
C ALA A 164 24.13 -11.37 -24.35
N ALA A 165 25.22 -11.52 -23.58
CA ALA A 165 25.16 -11.58 -22.12
C ALA A 165 24.57 -10.29 -21.52
N ARG A 166 24.97 -9.12 -22.04
CA ARG A 166 24.43 -7.82 -21.60
C ARG A 166 22.95 -7.66 -21.93
N VAL A 167 22.51 -8.13 -23.10
CA VAL A 167 21.09 -8.15 -23.48
C VAL A 167 20.30 -9.07 -22.54
N SER A 168 20.81 -10.26 -22.22
CA SER A 168 20.17 -11.18 -21.27
C SER A 168 20.01 -10.54 -19.89
N GLN A 169 21.07 -9.91 -19.37
CA GLN A 169 21.02 -9.22 -18.08
C GLN A 169 20.00 -8.08 -18.06
N LEU A 170 19.93 -7.30 -19.15
CA LEU A 170 18.94 -6.22 -19.27
C LEU A 170 17.51 -6.77 -19.36
N GLN A 171 17.30 -7.90 -20.04
CA GLN A 171 16.01 -8.57 -20.11
C GLN A 171 15.56 -9.08 -18.74
N GLU A 172 16.45 -9.74 -18.00
CA GLU A 172 16.18 -10.19 -16.62
C GLU A 172 15.82 -9.01 -15.71
N ALA A 173 16.59 -7.92 -15.75
CA ALA A 173 16.29 -6.71 -14.98
C ALA A 173 14.95 -6.07 -15.38
N LEU A 174 14.59 -6.11 -16.67
CA LEU A 174 13.30 -5.61 -17.15
C LEU A 174 12.14 -6.47 -16.63
N ASP A 175 12.29 -7.79 -16.66
CA ASP A 175 11.27 -8.73 -16.17
C ASP A 175 11.08 -8.59 -14.64
N GLU A 176 12.16 -8.38 -13.89
CA GLU A 176 12.10 -8.04 -12.46
C GLU A 176 11.33 -6.73 -12.22
N GLN A 177 11.65 -5.68 -12.97
CA GLN A 177 10.94 -4.39 -12.87
C GLN A 177 9.46 -4.54 -13.22
N TYR A 178 9.12 -5.34 -14.23
CA TYR A 178 7.74 -5.62 -14.60
C TYR A 178 6.99 -6.36 -13.48
N SER A 179 7.64 -7.33 -12.83
CA SER A 179 7.09 -8.05 -11.67
C SER A 179 6.84 -7.10 -10.48
N ILE A 180 7.80 -6.23 -10.16
CA ILE A 180 7.66 -5.22 -9.11
C ILE A 180 6.51 -4.27 -9.42
N MET A 181 6.45 -3.75 -10.65
CA MET A 181 5.37 -2.86 -11.09
C MET A 181 4.00 -3.52 -10.97
N ASN A 182 3.86 -4.80 -11.33
CA ASN A 182 2.62 -5.54 -11.16
C ASN A 182 2.25 -5.73 -9.69
N SER A 183 3.23 -6.03 -8.82
CA SER A 183 2.99 -6.12 -7.37
C SER A 183 2.51 -4.78 -6.80
N LEU A 184 3.15 -3.68 -7.18
CA LEU A 184 2.77 -2.33 -6.77
C LEU A 184 1.37 -1.96 -7.28
N LYS A 185 1.05 -2.30 -8.53
CA LYS A 185 -0.28 -2.08 -9.11
C LYS A 185 -1.36 -2.81 -8.31
N SER A 186 -1.14 -4.08 -7.95
CA SER A 186 -2.07 -4.85 -7.11
C SER A 186 -2.22 -4.25 -5.70
N LYS A 187 -1.11 -3.80 -5.09
CA LYS A 187 -1.15 -3.12 -3.79
C LYS A 187 -1.93 -1.81 -3.87
N LEU A 188 -1.72 -1.01 -4.92
CA LEU A 188 -2.44 0.23 -5.15
C LEU A 188 -3.95 -0.02 -5.26
N GLN A 189 -4.36 -1.01 -6.06
CA GLN A 189 -5.78 -1.38 -6.17
C GLN A 189 -6.40 -1.79 -4.82
N MET A 190 -5.67 -2.55 -4.01
CA MET A 190 -6.13 -2.91 -2.66
C MET A 190 -6.27 -1.68 -1.76
N THR A 191 -5.33 -0.74 -1.82
CA THR A 191 -5.41 0.50 -1.04
C THR A 191 -6.53 1.42 -1.50
N GLU A 192 -6.77 1.52 -2.81
CA GLU A 192 -7.88 2.28 -3.39
C GLU A 192 -9.23 1.68 -2.95
N ALA A 193 -9.37 0.35 -2.97
CA ALA A 193 -10.57 -0.33 -2.49
C ALA A 193 -10.79 -0.10 -0.97
N ALA A 194 -9.72 -0.15 -0.17
CA ALA A 194 -9.79 0.13 1.26
C ALA A 194 -10.19 1.60 1.54
N LEU A 195 -9.66 2.54 0.76
CA LEU A 195 -10.02 3.96 0.85
C LEU A 195 -11.50 4.15 0.52
N ALA A 196 -12.00 3.60 -0.58
CA ALA A 196 -13.41 3.67 -0.96
C ALA A 196 -14.35 3.10 0.13
N LEU A 197 -13.96 1.98 0.75
CA LEU A 197 -14.67 1.40 1.90
C LEU A 197 -14.66 2.35 3.11
N SER A 198 -13.54 3.03 3.38
CA SER A 198 -13.44 3.99 4.47
C SER A 198 -14.29 5.23 4.22
N GLU A 199 -14.31 5.75 2.99
CA GLU A 199 -15.15 6.88 2.57
C GLU A 199 -16.64 6.52 2.73
N GLN A 200 -17.03 5.31 2.31
CA GLN A 200 -18.40 4.83 2.50
C GLN A 200 -18.78 4.71 3.99
N LYS A 201 -17.85 4.28 4.86
CA LYS A 201 -18.07 4.24 6.30
C LYS A 201 -18.24 5.65 6.88
N VAL A 202 -17.43 6.61 6.45
CA VAL A 202 -17.55 8.01 6.88
C VAL A 202 -18.91 8.58 6.48
N LEU A 203 -19.36 8.32 5.26
CA LEU A 203 -20.70 8.72 4.80
C LEU A 203 -21.81 8.14 5.69
N LYS A 204 -21.80 6.81 5.93
CA LYS A 204 -22.78 6.14 6.82
C LYS A 204 -22.76 6.68 8.24
N LEU A 205 -21.57 6.93 8.81
CA LEU A 205 -21.44 7.53 10.12
C LEU A 205 -21.97 8.98 10.14
N GLY A 206 -21.77 9.73 9.05
CA GLY A 206 -22.34 11.06 8.88
C GLY A 206 -23.88 11.05 8.85
N GLU A 207 -24.48 10.10 8.14
CA GLU A 207 -25.94 9.89 8.13
C GLU A 207 -26.48 9.55 9.52
N LEU A 208 -25.84 8.62 10.24
CA LEU A 208 -26.21 8.26 11.61
C LEU A 208 -26.07 9.44 12.57
N LEU A 209 -25.00 10.23 12.47
CA LEU A 209 -24.80 11.41 13.28
C LEU A 209 -25.90 12.46 13.02
N ASN A 210 -26.29 12.64 11.76
CA ASN A 210 -27.37 13.55 11.41
C ASN A 210 -28.73 13.05 11.93
N ALA A 211 -29.00 11.75 11.83
CA ALA A 211 -30.21 11.14 12.40
C ALA A 211 -30.26 11.31 13.92
N MET A 212 -29.17 11.03 14.63
CA MET A 212 -29.05 11.24 16.08
C MET A 212 -29.24 12.71 16.47
N LYS A 213 -28.65 13.64 15.71
CA LYS A 213 -28.89 15.09 15.93
C LYS A 213 -30.34 15.47 15.72
N GLN A 214 -31.00 14.92 14.70
CA GLN A 214 -32.43 15.15 14.46
C GLN A 214 -33.28 14.58 15.59
N GLU A 215 -33.03 13.35 16.04
CA GLU A 215 -33.72 12.75 17.19
C GLU A 215 -33.51 13.56 18.47
N GLN A 216 -32.27 14.00 18.74
CA GLN A 216 -31.96 14.84 19.89
C GLN A 216 -32.71 16.19 19.83
N ASN A 217 -32.77 16.82 18.65
CA ASN A 217 -33.54 18.05 18.46
C ASN A 217 -35.04 17.82 18.65
N CYS A 218 -35.60 16.73 18.09
CA CYS A 218 -36.99 16.35 18.28
C CYS A 218 -37.32 16.09 19.76
N LEU A 219 -36.45 15.37 20.47
CA LEU A 219 -36.58 15.14 21.90
C LEU A 219 -36.50 16.45 22.70
N ALA A 220 -35.58 17.34 22.36
CA ALA A 220 -35.48 18.65 22.97
C ALA A 220 -36.74 19.50 22.74
N GLU A 221 -37.30 19.47 21.52
CA GLU A 221 -38.58 20.12 21.20
C GLU A 221 -39.76 19.50 21.97
N CYS A 222 -39.84 18.16 22.06
CA CYS A 222 -40.86 17.48 22.84
C CYS A 222 -40.78 17.85 24.33
N HIS A 223 -39.59 17.76 24.93
CA HIS A 223 -39.37 18.18 26.32
C HIS A 223 -39.70 19.65 26.55
N PHE A 224 -39.37 20.52 25.59
CA PHE A 224 -39.75 21.94 25.67
C PHE A 224 -41.27 22.12 25.67
N ARG A 225 -41.99 21.43 24.76
CA ARG A 225 -43.46 21.47 24.71
C ARG A 225 -44.10 20.91 25.98
N GLU A 226 -43.62 19.78 26.49
CA GLU A 226 -44.10 19.18 27.74
C GLU A 226 -43.90 20.14 28.92
N LEU A 227 -42.72 20.76 29.04
CA LEU A 227 -42.44 21.73 30.08
C LEU A 227 -43.36 22.96 29.98
N GLN A 228 -43.61 23.44 28.75
CA GLN A 228 -44.51 24.56 28.51
C GLN A 228 -45.96 24.20 28.85
N GLN A 229 -46.41 22.99 28.50
CA GLN A 229 -47.73 22.48 28.86
C GLN A 229 -47.87 22.33 30.38
N GLN A 230 -46.88 21.77 31.08
CA GLN A 230 -46.89 21.68 32.53
C GLN A 230 -46.95 23.05 33.20
N LYS A 231 -46.21 24.04 32.67
CA LYS A 231 -46.31 25.43 33.15
C LYS A 231 -47.70 26.01 32.94
N GLN A 232 -48.31 25.80 31.77
CA GLN A 232 -49.67 26.28 31.48
C GLN A 232 -50.70 25.59 32.39
N GLU A 233 -50.65 24.27 32.51
CA GLU A 233 -51.54 23.51 33.40
C GLU A 233 -51.36 23.93 34.86
N GLY A 234 -50.12 24.21 35.28
CA GLY A 234 -49.79 24.79 36.58
C GLY A 234 -50.43 26.16 36.77
N ALA A 235 -50.27 27.07 35.82
CA ALA A 235 -50.89 28.39 35.84
C ALA A 235 -52.42 28.33 35.85
N ASP A 236 -53.03 27.44 35.07
CA ASP A 236 -54.47 27.23 35.04
C ASP A 236 -54.99 26.65 36.37
N ARG A 237 -54.24 25.71 36.99
CA ARG A 237 -54.55 25.19 38.33
C ARG A 237 -54.41 26.27 39.39
N GLU A 238 -53.36 27.07 39.36
CA GLU A 238 -53.15 28.20 40.26
C GLU A 238 -54.27 29.23 40.11
N GLY A 239 -54.66 29.57 38.87
CA GLY A 239 -55.77 30.45 38.58
C GLY A 239 -57.12 29.94 39.13
N ARG A 240 -57.39 28.63 38.99
CA ARG A 240 -58.57 27.99 39.62
C ARG A 240 -58.53 28.08 41.14
N LEU A 241 -57.40 27.77 41.76
CA LEU A 241 -57.24 27.85 43.21
C LEU A 241 -57.40 29.29 43.72
N LEU A 242 -56.87 30.29 43.00
CA LEU A 242 -57.06 31.70 43.32
C LEU A 242 -58.53 32.12 43.21
N HIS A 243 -59.24 31.64 42.18
CA HIS A 243 -60.66 31.89 42.02
C HIS A 243 -61.47 31.26 43.18
N ASP A 244 -61.20 30.01 43.52
CA ASP A 244 -61.84 29.31 44.64
C ASP A 244 -61.52 29.99 45.98
N LEU A 245 -60.28 30.44 46.19
CA LEU A 245 -59.87 31.20 47.37
C LEU A 245 -60.61 32.53 47.47
N SER A 246 -60.75 33.26 46.35
CA SER A 246 -61.52 34.50 46.26
C SER A 246 -62.99 34.25 46.62
N ALA A 247 -63.62 33.25 46.02
CA ALA A 247 -65.01 32.88 46.32
C ALA A 247 -65.20 32.47 47.79
N ALA A 248 -64.25 31.72 48.35
CA ALA A 248 -64.25 31.37 49.77
C ALA A 248 -64.05 32.59 50.68
N SER A 249 -63.23 33.55 50.27
CA SER A 249 -63.00 34.81 51.01
C SER A 249 -64.26 35.70 51.01
N GLU A 250 -64.95 35.82 49.88
CA GLU A 250 -66.24 36.52 49.78
C GLU A 250 -67.30 35.86 50.64
N LYS A 251 -67.39 34.52 50.61
CA LYS A 251 -68.31 33.77 51.46
C LYS A 251 -68.01 33.93 52.94
N ASN A 252 -66.73 33.92 53.33
CA ASN A 252 -66.30 34.21 54.69
C ASN A 252 -66.66 35.63 55.12
N LEU A 253 -66.48 36.63 54.24
CA LEU A 253 -66.87 38.01 54.51
C LEU A 253 -68.38 38.13 54.73
N LEU A 254 -69.18 37.44 53.91
CA LEU A 254 -70.64 37.40 54.04
C LEU A 254 -71.07 36.76 55.37
N LEU A 255 -70.49 35.61 55.72
CA LEU A 255 -70.74 34.92 56.98
C LEU A 255 -70.33 35.79 58.17
N ARG A 256 -69.21 36.51 58.07
CA ARG A 256 -68.75 37.41 59.13
C ARG A 256 -69.70 38.58 59.35
N ASN A 257 -70.23 39.17 58.27
CA ASN A 257 -71.28 40.18 58.36
C ASN A 257 -72.57 39.63 58.99
N GLN A 258 -72.94 38.39 58.68
CA GLN A 258 -74.09 37.72 59.32
C GLN A 258 -73.86 37.48 60.81
N VAL A 259 -72.65 37.07 61.20
CA VAL A 259 -72.27 36.92 62.62
C VAL A 259 -72.36 38.27 63.33
N ASP A 260 -71.82 39.35 62.75
CA ASP A 260 -71.91 40.69 63.33
C ASP A 260 -73.36 41.17 63.48
N GLU A 261 -74.24 40.87 62.52
CA GLU A 261 -75.68 41.16 62.63
C GLU A 261 -76.36 40.36 63.75
N LEU A 262 -76.03 39.06 63.87
CA LEU A 262 -76.57 38.20 64.91
C LEU A 262 -76.06 38.62 66.30
N GLU A 263 -74.80 39.01 66.42
CA GLU A 263 -74.23 39.55 67.66
C GLU A 263 -74.93 40.85 68.08
N ARG A 264 -75.19 41.77 67.14
CA ARG A 264 -75.99 42.97 67.43
C ARG A 264 -77.41 42.63 67.91
N LYS A 265 -78.07 41.66 67.28
CA LYS A 265 -79.40 41.18 67.70
C LYS A 265 -79.37 40.56 69.10
N CYS A 266 -78.39 39.72 69.40
CA CYS A 266 -78.19 39.14 70.72
C CYS A 266 -77.95 40.22 71.79
N LYS A 267 -77.17 41.26 71.48
CA LYS A 267 -76.91 42.38 72.41
C LYS A 267 -78.19 43.14 72.76
N VAL A 268 -79.01 43.46 71.76
CA VAL A 268 -80.31 44.11 71.96
C VAL A 268 -81.25 43.23 72.79
N GLN A 269 -81.28 41.93 72.54
CA GLN A 269 -82.08 41.00 73.34
C GLN A 269 -81.57 40.86 74.78
N GLN A 270 -80.26 40.93 74.99
CA GLN A 270 -79.65 40.90 76.31
C GLN A 270 -80.01 42.15 77.13
N ASP A 271 -80.02 43.33 76.50
CA ASP A 271 -80.46 44.59 77.13
C ASP A 271 -81.95 44.57 77.48
N GLN A 272 -82.80 44.01 76.60
CA GLN A 272 -84.23 43.81 76.87
C GLN A 272 -84.47 42.86 78.05
N LEU A 273 -83.72 41.76 78.13
CA LEU A 273 -83.76 40.83 79.27
C LEU A 273 -83.32 41.49 80.59
N PHE A 274 -82.33 42.38 80.53
CA PHE A 274 -81.89 43.13 81.70
C PHE A 274 -82.98 44.07 82.22
N GLN A 275 -83.66 44.79 81.32
CA GLN A 275 -84.76 45.68 81.67
C GLN A 275 -85.93 44.92 82.33
N VAL A 276 -86.33 43.79 81.74
CA VAL A 276 -87.42 42.95 82.27
C VAL A 276 -87.04 42.36 83.64
N LYS A 277 -85.78 41.97 83.85
CA LYS A 277 -85.31 41.53 85.18
C LYS A 277 -85.40 42.63 86.23
N GLN A 278 -85.08 43.87 85.87
CA GLN A 278 -85.13 45.01 86.78
C GLN A 278 -86.58 45.34 87.20
N ASP A 279 -87.52 45.30 86.25
CA ASP A 279 -88.94 45.51 86.52
C ASP A 279 -89.55 44.37 87.38
N LEU A 280 -89.11 43.13 87.16
CA LEU A 280 -89.50 41.98 87.99
C LEU A 280 -89.00 42.11 89.43
N THR A 281 -87.78 42.61 89.64
CA THR A 281 -87.27 42.84 91.01
C THR A 281 -88.03 43.94 91.74
N ASN A 282 -88.41 45.02 91.07
CA ASN A 282 -89.17 46.12 91.68
C ASN A 282 -90.58 45.68 92.09
N THR A 283 -91.30 44.99 91.20
CA THR A 283 -92.64 44.46 91.48
C THR A 283 -92.65 43.40 92.59
N THR A 284 -91.60 42.57 92.67
CA THR A 284 -91.47 41.57 93.76
C THR A 284 -91.23 42.24 95.11
N ALA A 285 -90.53 43.38 95.15
CA ALA A 285 -90.31 44.14 96.39
C ALA A 285 -91.59 44.83 96.88
N GLU A 286 -92.37 45.41 95.97
CA GLU A 286 -93.66 46.05 96.29
C GLU A 286 -94.68 45.05 96.84
N LEU A 287 -94.78 43.86 96.24
CA LEU A 287 -95.69 42.80 96.71
C LEU A 287 -95.30 42.25 98.10
N LYS A 288 -94.01 42.20 98.44
CA LYS A 288 -93.57 41.78 99.79
C LYS A 288 -93.91 42.82 100.86
N LEU A 289 -93.88 44.11 100.53
CA LEU A 289 -94.23 45.18 101.45
C LEU A 289 -95.73 45.17 101.77
N GLN A 290 -96.58 44.97 100.77
CA GLN A 290 -98.03 44.89 100.95
C GLN A 290 -98.48 43.64 101.73
N ALA A 291 -97.77 42.51 101.59
CA ALA A 291 -98.05 41.31 102.36
C ALA A 291 -97.75 41.50 103.85
N ALA A 292 -96.66 42.17 104.21
CA ALA A 292 -96.27 42.42 105.60
C ALA A 292 -97.27 43.38 106.31
N GLU A 293 -97.75 44.42 105.62
CA GLU A 293 -98.74 45.34 106.17
C GLU A 293 -100.12 44.70 106.38
N ALA A 294 -100.46 43.65 105.61
CA ALA A 294 -101.71 42.91 105.76
C ALA A 294 -101.68 41.93 106.94
N GLU A 295 -100.55 41.28 107.20
CA GLU A 295 -100.38 40.35 108.34
C GLU A 295 -100.48 41.09 109.68
N GLU A 296 -99.87 42.27 109.81
CA GLU A 296 -99.87 43.05 111.05
C GLU A 296 -101.29 43.56 111.42
N ARG A 297 -102.11 43.91 110.42
CA ARG A 297 -103.52 44.30 110.61
C ARG A 297 -104.39 43.13 111.09
N LEU A 298 -104.18 41.93 110.53
CA LEU A 298 -104.91 40.73 110.91
C LEU A 298 -104.62 40.31 112.37
N GLU A 299 -103.39 40.51 112.80
CA GLU A 299 -102.94 40.13 114.15
C GLU A 299 -103.46 41.09 115.24
N MET A 300 -103.60 42.38 114.89
CA MET A 300 -104.25 43.40 115.72
C MET A 300 -105.75 43.14 115.94
N GLU A 301 -106.48 42.73 114.91
CA GLU A 301 -107.91 42.38 115.05
C GLU A 301 -108.13 41.11 115.87
N LYS A 302 -107.27 40.09 115.70
CA LYS A 302 -107.32 38.86 116.52
C LYS A 302 -107.18 39.13 118.01
N ARG A 303 -106.29 40.07 118.41
CA ARG A 303 -106.12 40.43 119.83
C ARG A 303 -107.34 41.14 120.41
N ARG A 304 -107.99 42.03 119.64
CA ARG A 304 -109.21 42.73 120.06
C ARG A 304 -110.40 41.80 120.24
N PHE A 305 -110.60 40.86 119.30
CA PHE A 305 -111.69 39.88 119.41
C PHE A 305 -111.51 38.94 120.60
N LYS A 306 -110.26 38.56 120.93
CA LYS A 306 -109.98 37.68 122.07
C LYS A 306 -110.29 38.35 123.42
N GLN A 307 -109.93 39.62 123.57
CA GLN A 307 -110.16 40.39 124.80
C GLN A 307 -111.66 40.67 125.05
N SER A 308 -112.42 40.93 123.98
CA SER A 308 -113.88 41.10 124.06
C SER A 308 -114.64 39.81 124.44
N LEU A 309 -114.06 38.63 124.17
CA LEU A 309 -114.67 37.35 124.49
C LEU A 309 -114.50 37.00 125.98
N GLU A 310 -113.32 37.28 126.53
CA GLU A 310 -113.00 37.06 127.95
C GLU A 310 -113.83 37.96 128.89
N ASP A 311 -114.10 39.21 128.49
CA ASP A 311 -114.95 40.13 129.26
C ASP A 311 -116.43 39.69 129.28
N MET A 312 -116.92 39.08 128.19
CA MET A 312 -118.29 38.57 128.10
C MET A 312 -118.50 37.32 128.97
N GLU A 313 -117.49 36.44 129.05
CA GLU A 313 -117.54 35.26 129.93
C GLU A 313 -117.52 35.64 131.42
N CYS A 314 -116.75 36.66 131.81
CA CYS A 314 -116.68 37.12 133.20
C CYS A 314 -118.01 37.70 133.72
N LEU A 315 -118.78 38.37 132.86
CA LEU A 315 -120.12 38.89 133.18
C LEU A 315 -121.15 37.76 133.33
N ARG A 316 -121.06 36.73 132.48
CA ARG A 316 -121.98 35.60 132.49
C ARG A 316 -121.84 34.73 133.74
N VAL A 317 -120.61 34.55 134.24
CA VAL A 317 -120.36 33.81 135.51
C VAL A 317 -120.94 34.56 136.72
N LYS A 318 -120.85 35.89 136.75
CA LYS A 318 -121.40 36.72 137.86
C LYS A 318 -122.94 36.77 137.88
N GLU A 319 -123.60 36.61 136.74
CA GLU A 319 -125.07 36.50 136.66
C GLU A 319 -125.57 35.14 137.13
N VAL A 320 -124.85 34.07 136.78
CA VAL A 320 -125.20 32.70 137.21
C VAL A 320 -125.10 32.58 138.73
N ASP A 321 -124.03 33.07 139.36
CA ASP A 321 -123.88 33.01 140.83
C ASP A 321 -124.95 33.81 141.59
N ARG A 322 -125.44 34.92 141.03
CA ARG A 322 -126.54 35.70 141.62
C ARG A 322 -127.88 34.96 141.53
N MET A 323 -128.12 34.22 140.45
CA MET A 323 -129.32 33.39 140.31
C MET A 323 -129.30 32.21 141.29
N THR A 324 -128.17 31.55 141.50
CA THR A 324 -128.07 30.41 142.43
C THR A 324 -128.29 30.84 143.88
N GLN A 325 -127.70 31.97 144.31
CA GLN A 325 -127.90 32.49 145.67
C GLN A 325 -129.35 32.95 145.93
N HIS A 326 -130.04 33.48 144.92
CA HIS A 326 -131.45 33.84 145.02
C HIS A 326 -132.36 32.61 145.09
N MET A 327 -131.99 31.52 144.40
CA MET A 327 -132.75 30.27 144.42
C MET A 327 -132.60 29.53 145.76
N GLU A 328 -131.39 29.49 146.33
CA GLU A 328 -131.15 28.90 147.65
C GLU A 328 -131.83 29.67 148.79
N ALA A 329 -131.93 31.00 148.68
CA ALA A 329 -132.66 31.83 149.65
C ALA A 329 -134.19 31.63 149.56
N SER A 330 -134.71 31.44 148.34
CA SER A 330 -136.13 31.15 148.09
C SER A 330 -136.54 29.78 148.62
N GLU A 331 -135.71 28.76 148.43
CA GLU A 331 -136.02 27.41 148.94
C GLU A 331 -135.96 27.32 150.46
N ARG A 332 -135.00 27.98 151.13
CA ARG A 332 -134.97 28.06 152.60
C ARG A 332 -136.16 28.82 153.18
N SER A 333 -136.72 29.78 152.45
CA SER A 333 -137.95 30.50 152.83
C SER A 333 -139.19 29.62 152.66
N MET A 334 -139.26 28.85 151.58
CA MET A 334 -140.35 27.88 151.34
C MET A 334 -140.33 26.73 152.35
N HIS A 335 -139.15 26.19 152.69
CA HIS A 335 -139.04 25.11 153.68
C HIS A 335 -139.44 25.57 155.10
N ASN A 336 -139.04 26.78 155.51
CA ASN A 336 -139.49 27.36 156.79
C ASN A 336 -140.99 27.67 156.81
N ARG A 337 -141.60 27.91 155.64
CA ARG A 337 -143.05 28.13 155.51
C ARG A 337 -143.84 26.83 155.56
N ILE A 338 -143.28 25.71 155.08
CA ILE A 338 -143.87 24.38 155.23
C ILE A 338 -143.75 23.91 156.70
N GLN A 339 -142.62 24.15 157.37
CA GLN A 339 -142.48 23.87 158.82
C GLN A 339 -143.40 24.74 159.70
N ARG A 340 -143.81 25.93 159.26
CA ARG A 340 -144.87 26.70 159.93
C ARG A 340 -146.28 26.15 159.66
N LEU A 341 -146.48 25.42 158.57
CA LEU A 341 -147.73 24.75 158.25
C LEU A 341 -147.83 23.34 158.86
N GLU A 342 -146.70 22.76 159.27
CA GLU A 342 -146.67 21.73 160.32
C GLU A 342 -147.25 22.24 161.66
N ALA A 343 -147.23 23.54 161.97
CA ALA A 343 -147.61 24.04 163.29
C ALA A 343 -149.09 24.48 163.45
N ILE A 344 -149.81 24.82 162.37
CA ILE A 344 -151.18 25.39 162.46
C ILE A 344 -152.29 24.34 162.25
N ARG A 345 -152.06 23.26 161.51
CA ARG A 345 -153.08 22.20 161.40
C ARG A 345 -153.17 21.32 162.66
N ILE A 346 -152.14 21.36 163.50
CA ILE A 346 -152.14 20.72 164.82
C ILE A 346 -152.92 21.58 165.86
N SER A 347 -153.39 22.79 165.54
CA SER A 347 -153.98 23.73 166.52
C SER A 347 -155.43 24.20 166.28
N LEU A 348 -156.20 23.59 165.37
CA LEU A 348 -157.62 23.96 165.13
C LEU A 348 -158.52 22.73 164.91
N GLU A 349 -158.80 21.97 165.99
CA GLU A 349 -159.81 20.88 166.16
C GLU A 349 -159.09 19.55 166.52
N GLU A 350 -158.88 19.17 167.79
CA GLU A 350 -159.78 19.14 168.98
C GLU A 350 -161.12 18.44 168.76
#